data_AF-A0A971R7K1-F1
#
_entry.id   AF-A0A971R7K1-F1
#
_cell.length_a   1.000
_cell.length_b   1.000
_cell.length_c   1.000
_cell.angle_alpha   90.00
_cell.angle_beta   90.00
_cell.angle_gamma   90.00
#
_symmetry.space_group_name_H-M   'P 1'
#
loop_
_entity.id
_entity.type
_entity.pdbx_description
1 polymer ?
#
loop_
_entity_poly.entity_id
_entity_poly.type
_entity_poly.pdbx_seq_one_letter_code
_entity_poly.pdbx_strand_id
1 'polypeptide(L)'
;MIDFQPPLLPLLKQGYRNNWQQYLAVLSGQQGAGSGRAPIWDAVVLTARDGAQAQVYRAELERRELAGQLGIGTRYVVIPDPRGRRIGSGGA
;
A
#
# COMPACT_ATOMS: atom_id res chain seq x y z
N MET A 1 19.83 22.61 22.70
CA MET A 1 20.55 21.53 22.01
C MET A 1 19.55 20.37 21.93
N ILE A 2 18.90 20.18 20.77
CA ILE A 2 17.85 19.16 20.61
C ILE A 2 18.47 18.01 19.81
N ASP A 3 18.57 16.85 20.44
CA ASP A 3 19.10 15.61 19.87
C ASP A 3 18.20 15.09 18.74
N PHE A 4 18.85 14.65 17.65
CA PHE A 4 18.19 14.01 16.51
C PHE A 4 17.76 12.57 16.87
N GLN A 5 16.53 12.25 16.47
CA GLN A 5 15.83 10.97 16.62
C GLN A 5 16.62 9.77 16.03
N PRO A 6 16.38 8.52 16.51
CA PRO A 6 17.04 7.31 15.99
C PRO A 6 16.87 7.15 14.48
N PRO A 7 17.76 6.43 13.77
CA PRO A 7 17.76 6.43 12.32
C PRO A 7 16.42 5.90 11.79
N LEU A 8 15.74 6.74 11.01
CA LEU A 8 14.42 6.47 10.43
C LEU A 8 14.41 5.23 9.53
N LEU A 9 15.56 4.85 8.97
CA LEU A 9 15.68 3.73 8.03
C LEU A 9 15.36 2.36 8.67
N PRO A 10 15.95 1.97 9.81
CA PRO A 10 15.53 0.78 10.56
C PRO A 10 14.03 0.74 10.87
N LEU A 11 13.46 1.86 11.32
CA LEU A 11 12.03 1.94 11.68
C LEU A 11 11.14 1.72 10.45
N LEU A 12 11.43 2.40 9.33
CA LEU A 12 10.69 2.24 8.08
C LEU A 12 10.83 0.82 7.52
N LYS A 13 12.03 0.23 7.58
CA LYS A 13 12.25 -1.18 7.18
C LYS A 13 11.43 -2.14 8.03
N GLN A 14 11.35 -1.90 9.34
CA GLN A 14 10.56 -2.74 10.24
C GLN A 14 9.06 -2.55 10.01
N GLY A 15 8.59 -1.32 9.84
CA GLY A 15 7.19 -1.01 9.52
C GLY A 15 6.76 -1.66 8.21
N TYR A 16 7.59 -1.57 7.17
CA TYR A 16 7.36 -2.26 5.90
C TYR A 16 7.22 -3.78 6.07
N ARG A 17 8.15 -4.41 6.81
CA ARG A 17 8.11 -5.86 7.07
C ARG A 17 6.86 -6.29 7.83
N ASN A 18 6.50 -5.56 8.89
CA ASN A 18 5.33 -5.87 9.71
C ASN A 18 4.03 -5.75 8.89
N ASN A 19 3.87 -4.65 8.15
CA ASN A 19 2.69 -4.41 7.32
C ASN A 19 2.58 -5.46 6.20
N TRP A 20 3.71 -5.88 5.62
CA TRP A 20 3.75 -6.92 4.60
C TRP A 20 3.35 -8.30 5.17
N GLN A 21 3.83 -8.67 6.35
CA GLN A 21 3.44 -9.92 7.00
C GLN A 21 1.95 -9.95 7.33
N GLN A 22 1.40 -8.86 7.86
CA GLN A 22 -0.05 -8.74 8.11
C GLN A 22 -0.84 -8.90 6.82
N TYR A 23 -0.41 -8.23 5.75
CA TYR A 23 -1.03 -8.35 4.44
C TYR A 23 -1.02 -9.78 3.89
N LEU A 24 0.10 -10.49 4.00
CA LEU A 24 0.19 -11.90 3.58
C LEU A 24 -0.74 -12.81 4.40
N ALA A 25 -0.92 -12.54 5.69
CA ALA A 25 -1.87 -13.28 6.52
C ALA A 25 -3.33 -13.07 6.08
N VAL A 26 -3.67 -11.84 5.64
CA VAL A 26 -4.98 -11.55 5.02
C VAL A 26 -5.19 -12.36 3.74
N LEU A 27 -4.16 -12.43 2.88
CA LEU A 27 -4.25 -13.14 1.60
C LEU A 27 -4.29 -14.67 1.75
N SER A 28 -3.56 -15.23 2.72
CA SER A 28 -3.47 -16.69 2.91
C SER A 28 -4.70 -17.30 3.59
N GLY A 29 -5.64 -16.47 4.06
CA GLY A 29 -6.78 -16.92 4.86
C GLY A 29 -6.39 -17.54 6.20
N GLN A 30 -5.11 -17.49 6.59
CA GLN A 30 -4.63 -17.92 7.90
C GLN A 30 -4.95 -16.84 8.94
N GLN A 31 -6.23 -16.78 9.28
CA GLN A 31 -6.74 -16.01 10.40
C GLN A 31 -6.31 -16.71 11.69
N GLY A 32 -5.48 -16.04 12.51
CA GLY A 32 -5.30 -16.45 13.90
C GLY A 32 -6.66 -16.48 14.61
N ALA A 33 -6.92 -17.53 15.38
CA ALA A 33 -8.13 -17.72 16.17
C ALA A 33 -8.22 -16.68 17.31
N GLY A 34 -8.54 -15.44 16.96
CA GLY A 34 -8.65 -14.33 17.88
C GLY A 34 -8.46 -13.01 17.14
N SER A 35 -9.49 -12.16 17.16
CA SER A 35 -9.58 -10.82 16.54
C SER A 35 -9.84 -10.79 15.03
N GLY A 36 -11.12 -10.56 14.68
CA GLY A 36 -11.57 -9.86 13.46
C GLY A 36 -11.22 -10.48 12.10
N ARG A 37 -12.22 -10.62 11.22
CA ARG A 37 -11.99 -10.75 9.78
C ARG A 37 -11.06 -9.60 9.38
N ALA A 38 -9.89 -9.89 8.80
CA ALA A 38 -9.07 -8.82 8.26
C ALA A 38 -9.94 -7.99 7.28
N PRO A 39 -9.91 -6.65 7.35
CA PRO A 39 -10.80 -5.84 6.52
C PRO A 39 -10.47 -6.09 5.05
N ILE A 40 -11.37 -6.82 4.39
CA ILE A 40 -11.45 -6.81 2.94
C ILE A 40 -11.95 -5.41 2.60
N TRP A 41 -11.12 -4.61 1.95
CA TRP A 41 -11.49 -3.27 1.55
C TRP A 41 -12.43 -3.35 0.36
N ASP A 42 -13.52 -2.58 0.36
CA ASP A 42 -14.36 -2.49 -0.85
C ASP A 42 -13.56 -1.87 -2.01
N ALA A 43 -12.69 -0.90 -1.70
CA ALA A 43 -11.78 -0.29 -2.65
C ALA A 43 -10.47 0.21 -2.02
N VAL A 44 -9.41 0.19 -2.81
CA VAL A 44 -8.12 0.84 -2.55
C VAL A 44 -7.86 1.84 -3.68
N VAL A 45 -7.70 3.11 -3.33
CA VAL A 45 -7.44 4.19 -4.29
C VAL A 45 -6.01 4.69 -4.12
N LEU A 46 -5.23 4.60 -5.19
CA LEU A 46 -3.86 5.11 -5.25
C LEU A 46 -3.86 6.44 -6.01
N THR A 47 -3.45 7.52 -5.34
CA THR A 47 -3.20 8.81 -5.97
C THR A 47 -1.79 8.84 -6.55
N ALA A 48 -1.64 9.26 -7.81
CA ALA A 48 -0.35 9.42 -8.47
C ALA A 48 -0.12 10.88 -8.84
N ARG A 49 1.13 11.35 -8.79
CA ARG A 49 1.49 12.75 -9.09
C ARG A 49 1.14 13.19 -10.53
N ASP A 50 1.09 12.25 -11.46
CA ASP A 50 0.87 12.47 -12.89
C ASP A 50 0.51 11.15 -13.59
N GLY A 51 0.26 11.23 -14.89
CA GLY A 51 -0.07 10.07 -15.73
C GLY A 51 1.05 9.04 -15.84
N ALA A 52 2.32 9.45 -15.76
CA ALA A 52 3.46 8.52 -15.87
C ALA A 52 3.57 7.66 -14.61
N GLN A 53 3.51 8.27 -13.42
CA GLN A 53 3.47 7.50 -12.16
C GLN A 53 2.21 6.62 -12.07
N ALA A 54 1.07 7.11 -12.57
CA ALA A 54 -0.16 6.32 -12.60
C ALA A 54 -0.02 5.05 -13.46
N GLN A 55 0.71 5.10 -14.57
CA GLN A 55 1.00 3.93 -15.40
C GLN A 55 1.87 2.91 -14.66
N VAL A 56 2.90 3.37 -13.93
CA VAL A 56 3.75 2.50 -13.11
C VAL A 56 2.91 1.78 -12.04
N TYR A 57 2.02 2.48 -11.35
CA TYR A 57 1.15 1.86 -10.34
C TYR A 57 0.16 0.87 -10.95
N ARG A 58 -0.40 1.15 -12.13
CA ARG A 58 -1.27 0.21 -12.85
C ARG A 58 -0.52 -1.07 -13.22
N ALA A 59 0.69 -0.97 -13.77
CA ALA A 59 1.49 -2.13 -14.12
C ALA A 59 1.85 -3.01 -12.90
N GLU A 60 2.16 -2.39 -11.76
CA GLU A 60 2.44 -3.14 -10.53
C GLU A 60 1.18 -3.80 -9.94
N LEU A 61 0.01 -3.15 -10.04
CA LEU A 61 -1.25 -3.78 -9.66
C LEU A 61 -1.55 -5.00 -10.53
N GLU A 62 -1.40 -4.89 -11.85
CA GLU A 62 -1.58 -6.01 -12.78
C GLU A 62 -0.62 -7.16 -12.45
N ARG A 63 0.66 -6.85 -12.22
CA ARG A 63 1.67 -7.86 -11.82
C ARG A 63 1.28 -8.58 -10.52
N ARG A 64 0.73 -7.86 -9.54
CA ARG A 64 0.29 -8.43 -8.26
C ARG A 64 -1.00 -9.23 -8.40
N GLU A 65 -1.93 -8.78 -9.21
CA GLU A 65 -3.17 -9.49 -9.52
C GLU A 65 -2.86 -10.86 -10.13
N LEU A 66 -2.01 -10.89 -11.16
CA LEU A 66 -1.54 -12.13 -11.80
C LEU A 66 -0.80 -13.07 -10.82
N ALA A 67 -0.16 -12.51 -9.79
CA ALA A 67 0.53 -13.28 -8.76
C ALA A 67 -0.36 -13.71 -7.58
N GLY A 68 -1.67 -13.38 -7.60
CA GLY A 68 -2.58 -13.66 -6.48
C GLY A 68 -2.24 -12.87 -5.21
N GLN A 69 -1.57 -11.73 -5.37
CA GLN A 69 -1.07 -10.88 -4.29
C GLN A 69 -1.98 -9.69 -3.99
N LEU A 70 -3.23 -9.71 -4.45
CA LEU A 70 -4.26 -8.70 -4.18
C LEU A 70 -5.43 -9.30 -3.40
N GLY A 71 -6.07 -8.49 -2.56
CA GLY A 71 -7.23 -8.93 -1.79
C GLY A 71 -8.39 -9.32 -2.70
N ILE A 72 -8.91 -10.53 -2.53
CA ILE A 72 -10.06 -11.02 -3.30
C ILE A 72 -11.28 -10.15 -3.00
N GLY A 73 -11.93 -9.62 -4.04
CA GLY A 73 -13.10 -8.75 -3.91
C GLY A 73 -12.78 -7.27 -3.66
N THR A 74 -11.50 -6.90 -3.51
CA THR A 74 -11.08 -5.50 -3.36
C THR A 74 -10.93 -4.82 -4.73
N ARG A 75 -11.56 -3.67 -4.92
CA ARG A 75 -11.37 -2.87 -6.14
C ARG A 75 -10.14 -1.97 -6.04
N TYR A 76 -9.19 -2.10 -6.95
CA TYR A 76 -8.01 -1.22 -7.00
C TYR A 76 -8.17 -0.16 -8.10
N VAL A 77 -7.95 1.12 -7.76
CA VAL A 77 -8.09 2.25 -8.70
C VAL A 77 -6.89 3.20 -8.58
N VAL A 78 -6.35 3.64 -9.72
CA VAL A 78 -5.26 4.63 -9.77
C VAL A 78 -5.74 5.93 -10.39
N ILE A 79 -5.63 7.03 -9.63
CA ILE A 79 -6.09 8.37 -10.03
C ILE A 79 -4.87 9.31 -10.11
N PRO A 80 -4.52 9.83 -11.30
CA PRO A 80 -3.47 10.84 -11.43
C PRO A 80 -3.98 12.22 -11.00
N ASP A 81 -3.10 13.04 -10.44
CA ASP A 81 -3.39 14.44 -10.13
C ASP A 81 -3.70 15.21 -11.44
N PRO A 82 -4.81 15.95 -11.50
CA PRO A 82 -5.15 16.75 -12.67
C PRO A 82 -4.11 17.87 -12.86
N ARG A 83 -3.63 18.03 -14.09
CA ARG A 83 -2.70 19.10 -14.52
C ARG A 83 -1.29 19.07 -13.92
N GLY A 84 -0.83 17.93 -13.40
CA GLY A 84 0.55 17.76 -12.93
C GLY A 84 0.93 18.64 -11.73
N ARG A 85 -0.06 19.20 -11.03
CA ARG A 85 0.14 19.99 -9.83
C ARG A 85 0.09 19.01 -8.66
N ARG A 86 1.20 18.85 -7.95
CA ARG A 86 1.35 17.90 -6.84
C ARG A 86 0.29 18.19 -5.76
N ILE A 87 -0.68 17.28 -5.58
CA ILE A 87 -1.69 17.36 -4.52
C ILE A 87 -1.26 16.55 -3.26
N GLY A 88 -0.13 15.84 -3.32
CA GLY A 88 0.43 15.09 -2.19
C GLY A 88 1.46 15.86 -1.35
N SER A 89 1.47 15.64 -0.02
CA SER A 89 2.43 16.23 0.93
C SER A 89 3.83 15.58 0.86
N GLY A 90 3.95 14.37 0.30
CA GLY A 90 5.21 13.62 0.28
C GLY A 90 5.53 12.84 1.55
N GLY A 91 4.55 12.70 2.44
CA GLY A 91 4.71 12.00 3.72
C GLY A 91 3.85 10.74 3.88
N ALA A 92 3.29 10.20 2.79
CA ALA A 92 2.58 8.92 2.78
C ALA A 92 3.48 7.82 2.21
#